data_AF-A0A353Y5N3-F1
#
_entry.id   AF-A0A353Y5N3-F1
#
_cell.length_a   1.000
_cell.length_b   1.000
_cell.length_c   1.000
_cell.angle_alpha   90.00
_cell.angle_beta   90.00
_cell.angle_gamma   90.00
#
_symmetry.space_group_name_H-M   'P 1'
#
loop_
_entity.id
_entity.type
_entity.pdbx_description
1 polymer ?
#
loop_
_entity_poly.entity_id
_entity_poly.type
_entity_poly.pdbx_seq_one_letter_code
_entity_poly.pdbx_strand_id
1 'polypeptide(L)'
;MIEIALVLLAFLGGRWTAPEQTVTVPIKVPVPVECRVAVPPRPAMPTEGFESRPSIDIFVQGALAELQIREGYEGQLRAGLEACTAGIQ
;
A
#
# COMPACT_ATOMS: atom_id res chain seq x y z
N MET A 1 24.47 -67.47 24.83
CA MET A 1 25.28 -66.27 25.16
C MET A 1 25.34 -65.30 23.96
N ILE A 2 25.79 -65.74 22.78
CA ILE A 2 25.90 -64.90 21.56
C ILE A 2 24.53 -64.40 21.05
N GLU A 3 23.51 -65.27 21.01
CA GLU A 3 22.14 -64.92 20.59
C GLU A 3 21.52 -63.77 21.40
N ILE A 4 21.72 -63.78 22.72
CA ILE A 4 21.19 -62.75 23.63
C ILE A 4 21.90 -61.41 23.38
N ALA A 5 23.22 -61.45 23.09
CA ALA A 5 23.99 -60.26 22.77
C ALA A 5 23.54 -59.59 21.46
N LEU A 6 23.15 -60.39 20.46
CA LEU A 6 22.62 -59.90 19.18
C LEU A 6 21.26 -59.21 19.34
N VAL A 7 20.37 -59.78 20.15
CA VAL A 7 19.05 -59.19 20.41
C VAL A 7 19.18 -57.87 21.19
N LEU A 8 20.05 -57.81 22.19
CA LEU A 8 20.31 -56.58 22.95
C LEU A 8 20.89 -55.45 22.08
N LEU A 9 21.75 -55.78 21.12
CA LEU A 9 22.34 -54.79 20.22
C LEU A 9 21.30 -54.20 19.25
N ALA A 10 20.32 -54.99 18.83
CA ALA A 10 19.25 -54.53 17.94
C ALA A 10 18.26 -53.57 18.65
N PHE A 11 18.04 -53.73 19.96
CA PHE A 11 17.13 -52.88 20.73
C PHE A 11 17.70 -51.49 21.08
N LEU A 12 19.03 -51.30 20.99
CA LEU A 12 19.69 -50.03 21.31
C LEU A 12 19.77 -49.06 20.11
N GLY A 13 19.26 -49.45 18.93
CA GLY A 13 19.37 -48.68 17.69
C GLY A 13 18.35 -47.54 17.48
N GLY A 14 17.62 -47.12 18.51
CA GLY A 14 16.62 -46.05 18.40
C GLY A 14 17.27 -44.72 17.99
N ARG A 15 17.05 -44.28 16.74
CA ARG A 15 17.44 -42.94 16.29
C ARG A 15 16.54 -41.90 16.95
N TRP A 16 17.10 -41.18 17.92
CA TRP A 16 16.52 -39.94 18.43
C TRP A 16 16.68 -38.86 17.35
N THR A 17 15.63 -38.61 16.57
CA THR A 17 15.53 -37.38 15.80
C THR A 17 15.25 -36.25 16.78
N ALA A 18 16.24 -35.39 17.01
CA ALA A 18 16.05 -34.15 17.76
C ALA A 18 14.87 -33.37 17.14
N PRO A 19 14.01 -32.72 17.96
CA PRO A 19 12.96 -31.87 17.43
C PRO A 19 13.59 -30.80 16.54
N GLU A 20 13.03 -30.63 15.35
CA GLU A 20 13.47 -29.59 14.41
C GLU A 20 13.39 -28.24 15.12
N GLN A 21 14.53 -27.56 15.22
CA GLN A 21 14.61 -26.26 15.87
C GLN A 21 13.82 -25.27 15.00
N THR A 22 12.62 -24.92 15.46
CA THR A 22 11.80 -23.90 14.79
C THR A 22 12.49 -22.54 14.97
N VAL A 23 13.18 -22.08 13.93
CA VAL A 23 13.73 -20.73 13.89
C VAL A 23 12.59 -19.76 13.65
N THR A 24 12.34 -18.87 14.62
CA THR A 24 11.36 -17.79 14.44
C THR A 24 11.96 -16.72 13.53
N VAL A 25 11.40 -16.55 12.34
CA VAL A 25 11.81 -15.51 11.39
C VAL A 25 10.85 -14.32 11.52
N PRO A 26 11.33 -13.11 11.86
CA PRO A 26 10.46 -11.93 11.88
C PRO A 26 10.02 -11.57 10.45
N ILE A 27 8.71 -11.50 10.23
CA ILE A 27 8.12 -11.01 8.98
C ILE A 27 7.51 -9.62 9.21
N LYS A 28 7.72 -8.70 8.26
CA LYS A 28 7.08 -7.39 8.28
C LYS A 28 5.75 -7.49 7.56
N VAL A 29 4.66 -7.38 8.32
CA VAL A 29 3.30 -7.30 7.75
C VAL A 29 2.90 -5.83 7.71
N PRO A 30 2.51 -5.29 6.55
CA PRO A 30 2.02 -3.92 6.48
C PRO A 30 0.68 -3.83 7.24
N VAL A 31 0.63 -2.94 8.23
CA VAL A 31 -0.58 -2.64 8.99
C VAL A 31 -1.22 -1.39 8.40
N PRO A 32 -2.50 -1.44 7.95
CA PRO A 32 -3.20 -0.25 7.48
C PRO A 32 -3.28 0.79 8.61
N VAL A 33 -2.78 1.99 8.35
CA VAL A 33 -2.92 3.14 9.24
C VAL A 33 -3.85 4.16 8.61
N GLU A 34 -4.63 4.85 9.44
CA GLU A 34 -5.48 5.94 8.98
C GLU A 34 -4.61 7.09 8.43
N CYS A 35 -4.94 7.58 7.23
CA CYS A 35 -4.31 8.80 6.73
C CYS A 35 -4.96 10.03 7.36
N ARG A 36 -4.14 10.86 8.01
CA ARG A 36 -4.59 12.11 8.68
C ARG A 36 -4.52 13.35 7.80
N VAL A 37 -4.21 13.19 6.52
CA VAL A 37 -4.13 14.31 5.56
C VAL A 37 -5.54 14.78 5.24
N ALA A 38 -5.78 16.08 5.38
CA ALA A 38 -7.04 16.69 4.97
C ALA A 38 -7.13 16.75 3.44
N VAL A 39 -8.34 16.53 2.90
CA VAL A 39 -8.59 16.71 1.47
C VAL A 39 -8.46 18.20 1.13
N PRO A 40 -7.60 18.58 0.15
CA PRO A 40 -7.51 19.96 -0.29
C PRO A 40 -8.87 20.47 -0.75
N PRO A 41 -9.23 21.73 -0.44
CA PRO A 41 -10.51 22.28 -0.89
C PRO A 41 -10.50 22.38 -2.42
N ARG A 42 -11.62 21.98 -3.03
CA ARG A 42 -11.78 22.15 -4.48
C ARG A 42 -11.82 23.64 -4.82
N PRO A 43 -10.96 24.13 -5.75
CA PRO A 43 -11.01 25.51 -6.18
C PRO A 43 -12.30 25.80 -6.94
N ALA A 44 -12.72 27.07 -6.97
CA ALA A 44 -13.80 27.52 -7.83
C ALA A 44 -13.39 27.34 -9.30
N MET A 45 -14.17 26.57 -10.06
CA MET A 45 -13.81 26.24 -11.43
C MET A 45 -14.38 27.29 -12.40
N PRO A 46 -13.57 27.87 -13.31
CA PRO A 46 -14.01 28.93 -14.21
C PRO A 46 -15.24 28.59 -15.06
N THR A 47 -15.45 27.32 -15.41
CA THR A 47 -16.61 26.92 -16.23
C THR A 47 -17.92 26.78 -15.43
N GLU A 48 -17.87 26.79 -14.10
CA GLU A 48 -19.07 26.64 -13.26
C GLU A 48 -19.96 27.89 -13.24
N GLY A 49 -19.37 29.06 -13.50
CA GLY A 49 -20.06 30.35 -13.47
C GLY A 49 -20.65 30.79 -14.81
N PHE A 50 -20.61 29.94 -15.84
CA PHE A 50 -21.09 30.32 -17.15
C PHE A 50 -22.62 30.47 -17.21
N GLU A 51 -23.07 31.45 -18.01
CA GLU A 51 -24.46 31.50 -18.45
C GLU A 51 -24.80 30.24 -19.27
N SER A 52 -26.08 29.94 -19.50
CA SER A 52 -26.50 28.66 -20.09
C SER A 52 -25.91 28.37 -21.48
N ARG A 53 -25.38 29.38 -22.19
CA ARG A 53 -24.74 29.28 -23.50
C ARG A 53 -23.70 30.40 -23.70
N PRO A 54 -22.48 30.29 -23.13
CA PRO A 54 -21.42 31.24 -23.43
C PRO A 54 -21.06 31.18 -24.92
N SER A 55 -20.50 32.26 -25.47
CA SER A 55 -19.85 32.19 -26.77
C SER A 55 -18.69 31.19 -26.74
N ILE A 56 -18.32 30.67 -27.90
CA ILE A 56 -17.22 29.70 -27.98
C ILE A 56 -15.92 30.26 -27.42
N ASP A 57 -15.63 31.54 -27.67
CA ASP A 57 -14.40 32.18 -27.19
C ASP A 57 -14.37 32.27 -25.66
N ILE A 58 -15.48 32.66 -25.03
CA ILE A 58 -15.60 32.70 -23.57
C ILE A 58 -15.48 31.31 -22.96
N PHE A 59 -16.12 30.32 -23.59
CA PHE A 59 -16.02 28.93 -23.14
C PHE A 59 -14.58 28.42 -23.20
N VAL A 60 -13.90 28.60 -24.34
CA VAL A 60 -12.53 28.12 -24.55
C VAL A 60 -11.57 28.80 -23.57
N GLN A 61 -11.72 30.11 -23.33
CA GLN A 61 -10.89 30.82 -22.34
C GLN A 61 -11.07 30.25 -20.93
N GLY A 62 -12.31 30.08 -20.46
CA GLY A 62 -12.54 29.53 -19.13
C GLY A 62 -12.14 28.05 -19.03
N ALA A 63 -12.33 27.25 -20.07
CA ALA A 63 -11.90 25.86 -20.10
C ALA A 63 -10.36 25.73 -20.02
N LEU A 64 -9.61 26.57 -20.72
CA LEU A 64 -8.15 26.60 -20.64
C LEU A 64 -7.66 27.02 -19.25
N ALA A 65 -8.30 28.04 -18.66
CA ALA A 65 -8.01 28.46 -17.29
C ALA A 65 -8.32 27.33 -16.29
N GLU A 66 -9.42 26.62 -16.48
CA GLU A 66 -9.81 25.50 -15.63
C GLU A 66 -8.83 24.33 -15.74
N LEU A 67 -8.34 24.00 -16.93
CA LEU A 67 -7.34 22.94 -17.10
C LEU A 67 -6.10 23.20 -16.23
N GLN A 68 -5.59 24.43 -16.23
CA GLN A 68 -4.43 24.81 -15.40
C GLN A 68 -4.73 24.71 -13.90
N ILE A 69 -5.93 25.10 -13.48
CA ILE A 69 -6.38 24.95 -12.08
C ILE A 69 -6.48 23.47 -11.70
N ARG A 70 -7.01 22.63 -12.59
CA ARG A 70 -7.13 21.18 -12.37
C ARG A 70 -5.77 20.51 -12.27
N GLU A 71 -4.81 20.87 -13.12
CA GLU A 71 -3.43 20.37 -13.04
C GLU A 71 -2.79 20.71 -11.68
N GLY A 72 -2.97 21.95 -11.21
CA GLY A 72 -2.52 22.35 -9.87
C GLY A 72 -3.21 21.57 -8.74
N TYR A 73 -4.54 21.39 -8.83
CA TYR A 73 -5.31 20.63 -7.85
C TYR A 73 -4.95 19.14 -7.84
N GLU A 74 -4.70 18.54 -9.01
CA GLU A 74 -4.20 17.17 -9.13
C GLU A 74 -2.83 17.03 -8.45
N GLY A 75 -1.96 18.02 -8.60
CA GLY A 75 -0.68 18.07 -7.87
C GLY A 75 -0.87 18.03 -6.35
N GLN A 76 -1.82 18.81 -5.81
CA GLN A 76 -2.14 18.80 -4.38
C GLN A 76 -2.71 17.46 -3.91
N LEU A 77 -3.62 16.88 -4.70
CA LEU A 77 -4.20 15.57 -4.40
C LEU A 77 -3.13 14.47 -4.40
N ARG A 78 -2.24 14.48 -5.39
CA ARG A 78 -1.14 13.51 -5.48
C ARG A 78 -0.17 13.67 -4.31
N ALA A 79 0.19 14.89 -3.94
CA ALA A 79 1.04 15.15 -2.78
C ALA A 79 0.39 14.62 -1.48
N GLY A 80 -0.93 14.80 -1.32
CA GLY A 80 -1.67 14.25 -0.19
C GLY A 80 -1.65 12.71 -0.17
N LEU A 81 -1.84 12.07 -1.32
CA LEU A 81 -1.77 10.62 -1.45
C LEU A 81 -0.36 10.08 -1.16
N GLU A 82 0.68 10.70 -1.72
CA GLU A 82 2.07 10.33 -1.49
C GLU A 82 2.41 10.37 0.02
N ALA A 83 1.94 11.41 0.72
CA ALA A 83 2.10 11.49 2.18
C ALA A 83 1.39 10.35 2.92
N CYS A 84 0.22 9.89 2.45
CA CYS A 84 -0.49 8.75 3.03
C CYS A 84 0.22 7.42 2.78
N THR A 85 0.88 7.24 1.63
CA THR A 85 1.41 5.94 1.20
C THR A 85 2.91 5.76 1.44
N ALA A 86 3.64 6.80 1.86
CA ALA A 86 5.10 6.77 2.03
C ALA A 86 5.62 5.64 2.94
N GLY A 87 4.82 5.17 3.91
CA GLY A 87 5.18 4.06 4.80
C GLY A 87 4.66 2.68 4.38
N ILE A 88 3.93 2.60 3.26
CA ILE A 88 3.33 1.36 2.73
C ILE A 88 4.14 0.81 1.55
N GLN A 89 4.82 1.69 0.80
CA GLN A 89 5.62 1.34 -0.38
C GLN A 89 6.99 0.75 -0.02
#